data_AF-A0A2W6FM39-F1
#
_entry.id   AF-A0A2W6FM39-F1
#
_cell.length_a   1.000
_cell.length_b   1.000
_cell.length_c   1.000
_cell.angle_alpha   90.00
_cell.angle_beta   90.00
_cell.angle_gamma   90.00
#
_symmetry.space_group_name_H-M   'P 1'
#
loop_
_entity.id
_entity.type
_entity.pdbx_description
1 polymer ?
#
loop_
_entity_poly.entity_id
_entity_poly.type
_entity_poly.pdbx_seq_one_letter_code
_entity_poly.pdbx_strand_id
1 'polypeptide(L)' 'MLDSDRNRGARERDKLTIAEVCADLGISRRTFYEWRAKNRAPRCITLPNGSLRVRRTEYQRWLASCEEAA' A
#
# COMPACT_ATOMS: atom_id res chain seq x y z
N MET A 1 19.87 5.53 -3.19
CA MET A 1 19.16 6.61 -3.90
C MET A 1 17.91 5.95 -4.46
N LEU A 2 16.82 5.79 -3.71
CA LEU A 2 15.98 6.81 -3.07
C LEU A 2 15.20 6.15 -1.90
N ASP A 3 15.79 6.05 -0.72
CA ASP A 3 15.14 5.50 0.48
C ASP A 3 15.30 6.52 1.64
N SER A 4 15.03 7.79 1.35
CA SER A 4 15.24 8.91 2.28
C SER A 4 13.99 9.27 3.11
N ASP A 5 13.15 8.29 3.43
CA ASP A 5 11.97 8.49 4.29
C ASP A 5 12.04 7.68 5.58
N ARG A 6 13.23 7.64 6.19
CA ARG A 6 13.33 7.30 7.61
C ARG A 6 12.87 8.53 8.40
N ASN A 7 11.59 8.55 8.79
CA ASN A 7 11.05 9.29 9.95
C ASN A 7 10.67 10.80 9.81
N ARG A 8 9.70 11.20 8.98
CA ARG A 8 8.97 12.49 9.19
C ARG A 8 7.56 12.33 9.80
N GLY A 9 7.56 11.77 11.01
CA GLY A 9 6.77 12.28 12.15
C GLY A 9 5.25 12.44 12.01
N ALA A 10 4.52 11.40 12.42
CA ALA A 10 3.21 11.43 13.09
C ALA A 10 1.94 11.97 12.38
N ARG A 11 2.03 12.82 11.35
CA ARG A 11 0.86 13.25 10.54
C ARG A 11 0.72 12.47 9.22
N GLU A 12 1.80 11.78 8.82
CA GLU A 12 1.90 11.00 7.58
C GLU A 12 1.51 9.52 7.72
N ARG A 13 1.13 9.07 8.94
CA ARG A 13 0.73 7.68 9.23
C ARG A 13 -0.55 7.22 8.55
N ASP A 14 -1.22 8.11 7.83
CA ASP A 14 -2.44 7.80 7.10
C ASP A 14 -2.17 7.21 5.71
N LYS A 15 -0.93 7.28 5.20
CA LYS A 15 -0.58 6.83 3.85
C LYS A 15 0.66 5.91 3.86
N LEU A 16 0.44 4.63 3.65
CA LEU A 16 1.45 3.59 3.47
C LEU A 16 2.03 3.61 2.05
N THR A 17 3.30 3.30 1.92
CA THR A 17 3.93 3.04 0.61
C THR A 17 3.69 1.61 0.15
N ILE A 18 3.87 1.33 -1.14
CA ILE A 18 3.83 -0.06 -1.65
C ILE A 18 4.86 -0.94 -0.93
N ALA A 19 6.03 -0.38 -0.60
CA ALA A 19 7.06 -1.11 0.13
C ALA A 19 6.60 -1.51 1.54
N GLU A 20 5.90 -0.62 2.25
CA GLU A 20 5.35 -0.95 3.57
C GLU A 20 4.23 -1.99 3.49
N VAL A 21 3.30 -1.85 2.54
CA VAL A 21 2.22 -2.85 2.34
C VAL A 21 2.79 -4.22 1.97
N CYS A 22 3.81 -4.22 1.11
CA CYS A 22 4.55 -5.41 0.70
C CYS A 22 5.25 -6.09 1.89
N ALA A 23 5.87 -5.30 2.77
CA ALA A 23 6.53 -5.80 3.98
C ALA A 23 5.53 -6.31 5.04
N ASP A 24 4.40 -5.61 5.22
CA ASP A 24 3.33 -5.97 6.16
C ASP A 24 2.65 -7.30 5.76
N LEU A 25 2.33 -7.46 4.47
CA LEU A 25 1.74 -8.68 3.91
C LEU A 25 2.76 -9.80 3.68
N GLY A 26 4.05 -9.53 3.77
CA GLY A 26 5.12 -10.48 3.44
C GLY A 26 5.13 -10.94 1.98
N ILE A 27 4.52 -10.19 1.07
CA ILE A 27 4.49 -10.50 -0.37
C ILE A 27 5.62 -9.76 -1.10
N SER A 28 5.80 -10.04 -2.39
CA SER A 28 6.69 -9.25 -3.25
C SER A 28 5.92 -8.13 -3.97
N ARG A 29 6.63 -7.05 -4.36
CA ARG A 29 6.06 -5.95 -5.17
C ARG A 29 5.39 -6.46 -6.44
N ARG A 30 5.95 -7.51 -7.05
CA ARG A 30 5.38 -8.18 -8.21
C ARG A 30 3.98 -8.73 -7.94
N THR A 31 3.83 -9.47 -6.84
CA THR A 31 2.53 -9.99 -6.38
C THR A 31 1.52 -8.87 -6.17
N PHE A 32 1.98 -7.76 -5.57
CA PHE A 32 1.15 -6.57 -5.39
C PHE A 32 0.68 -5.96 -6.72
N TYR A 33 1.56 -5.83 -7.72
CA TYR A 33 1.18 -5.36 -9.06
C TYR A 33 0.22 -6.33 -9.77
N GLU A 34 0.38 -7.64 -9.59
CA GLU A 34 -0.56 -8.64 -10.12
C GLU A 34 -1.94 -8.50 -9.46
N TRP A 35 -2.00 -8.26 -8.15
CA TRP A 35 -3.26 -7.99 -7.46
C TRP A 35 -3.90 -6.71 -7.96
N ARG A 36 -3.11 -5.67 -8.22
CA ARG A 36 -3.60 -4.43 -8.82
C ARG A 36 -4.18 -4.67 -10.21
N ALA A 37 -3.51 -5.47 -11.04
CA ALA A 37 -4.02 -5.85 -12.37
C ALA A 37 -5.34 -6.63 -12.27
N LYS A 38 -5.47 -7.46 -11.24
CA LYS A 38 -6.70 -8.23 -10.94
C LYS A 38 -7.75 -7.43 -10.16
N ASN A 39 -7.56 -6.13 -9.93
CA ASN A 39 -8.40 -5.29 -9.06
C ASN A 39 -8.61 -5.85 -7.64
N ARG A 40 -7.68 -6.67 -7.15
CA ARG A 40 -7.64 -7.23 -5.79
C ARG A 40 -6.67 -6.50 -4.87
N ALA A 41 -6.18 -5.32 -5.26
CA ALA A 41 -5.31 -4.50 -4.44
C ALA A 41 -6.09 -3.30 -3.85
N PRO A 42 -5.66 -2.78 -2.69
CA PRO A 42 -6.25 -1.57 -2.12
C PRO A 42 -6.05 -0.35 -3.04
N ARG A 43 -6.91 0.66 -2.89
CA ARG A 43 -6.82 1.88 -3.70
C ARG A 43 -5.50 2.60 -3.48
N CYS A 44 -4.71 2.66 -4.55
CA CYS A 44 -3.44 3.36 -4.60
C CYS A 44 -3.63 4.74 -5.21
N ILE A 45 -3.02 5.74 -4.57
CA ILE A 45 -2.95 7.12 -5.05
C ILE A 45 -1.62 7.28 -5.77
N THR A 46 -1.69 7.52 -7.08
CA THR A 46 -0.54 7.90 -7.90
C THR A 46 -0.25 9.39 -7.67
N LEU A 47 0.93 9.71 -7.15
CA LEU A 47 1.38 11.10 -7.09
C LEU A 47 2.04 11.49 -8.42
N PRO A 48 2.06 12.78 -8.79
CA PRO A 48 2.69 13.27 -10.02
C PRO A 48 4.21 13.04 -10.09
N ASN A 49 4.83 12.68 -8.95
CA ASN A 49 6.23 12.27 -8.86
C ASN A 49 6.46 10.78 -9.17
N GLY A 50 5.43 10.03 -9.59
CA GLY A 50 5.50 8.60 -9.88
C GLY A 50 5.44 7.68 -8.65
N SER A 51 5.30 8.24 -7.44
CA SER A 51 5.19 7.44 -6.21
C SER A 51 3.75 7.00 -5.98
N LEU A 52 3.57 5.74 -5.59
CA LEU A 52 2.29 5.16 -5.21
C LEU A 52 2.13 5.17 -3.68
N ARG A 53 1.06 5.78 -3.17
CA ARG A 53 0.69 5.77 -1.74
C ARG A 53 -0.69 5.17 -1.55
N VAL A 54 -0.83 4.28 -0.57
CA VAL A 54 -2.09 3.64 -0.17
C VAL A 54 -2.55 4.26 1.13
N ARG A 55 -3.82 4.64 1.24
CA ARG A 55 -4.38 5.13 2.52
C ARG A 55 -4.52 3.96 3.50
N ARG A 56 -4.14 4.14 4.76
CA ARG A 56 -4.25 3.11 5.81
C ARG A 56 -5.70 2.67 6.01
N THR A 57 -6.65 3.59 5.98
CA THR A 57 -8.09 3.28 6.05
C THR A 57 -8.56 2.43 4.87
N GLU A 58 -8.08 2.71 3.65
CA GLU A 58 -8.41 1.90 2.47
C GLU A 58 -7.75 0.53 2.52
N TYR A 59 -6.52 0.45 3.03
CA TYR A 59 -5.84 -0.82 3.28
C TYR A 59 -6.60 -1.69 4.29
N GLN A 60 -7.05 -1.10 5.41
CA GLN A 60 -7.84 -1.83 6.43
C GLN A 60 -9.22 -2.25 5.91
N ARG A 61 -9.89 -1.39 5.12
CA ARG A 61 -11.16 -1.76 4.46
C ARG A 61 -10.99 -2.91 3.48
N TRP A 62 -9.89 -2.88 2.72
CA TRP A 62 -9.55 -3.95 1.80
C TRP A 62 -9.25 -5.25 2.53
N LEU A 63 -8.47 -5.21 3.63
CA LEU A 63 -8.23 -6.37 4.50
C LEU A 63 -9.55 -6.97 5.01
N ALA A 64 -10.44 -6.13 5.55
CA ALA A 64 -11.76 -6.58 6.00
C ALA A 64 -12.59 -7.23 4.88
N SER A 65 -12.57 -6.65 3.68
CA SER A 65 -13.24 -7.23 2.51
C SER A 65 -12.59 -8.54 2.03
N CYS A 66 -11.29 -8.74 2.26
CA CYS A 66 -10.59 -9.98 1.96
C CYS A 66 -10.82 -11.06 3.03
N GLU A 67 -10.94 -10.68 4.30
CA GLU A 67 -11.27 -11.59 5.40
C GLU A 67 -12.68 -12.17 5.28
N GLU A 68 -13.67 -11.37 4.85
CA GLU A 68 -15.04 -11.88 4.63
C GLU A 68 -15.18 -12.81 3.39
N ALA A 69 -14.17 -12.86 2.53
CA ALA A 69 -14.16 -13.73 1.35
C ALA A 69 -13.49 -15.10 1.60
N ALA A 70 -13.14 -15.42 2.84
CA ALA A 70 -12.47 -16.66 3.24
C ALA A 70 -13.43 -17.68 3.86
#